data_AF-A0A6B1GDG5-F1
#
_entry.id   AF-A0A6B1GDG5-F1
#
_cell.length_a   1.000
_cell.length_b   1.000
_cell.length_c   1.000
_cell.angle_alpha   90.00
_cell.angle_beta   90.00
_cell.angle_gamma   90.00
#
_symmetry.space_group_name_H-M   'P 1'
#
loop_
_entity.id
_entity.type
_entity.pdbx_description
1 polymer ?
#
loop_
_entity_poly.entity_id
_entity_poly.type
_entity_poly.pdbx_seq_one_letter_code
_entity_poly.pdbx_strand_id
1 'polypeptide(L)'
;MEVLFATRKLQRRLNSMAELRKAYGDPMARKIALRLQQMSAARHLGDLRNLPGRWHELTGDLQDCLACDLAGPYRLIFRPTEESPPRSAGGGLDWSAVDSVTVTDIDDYH
;
A
#
# COMPACT_ATOMS: atom_id res chain seq x y z
N MET A 1 -3.81 5.99 -10.02
CA MET A 1 -4.42 4.71 -9.62
C MET A 1 -5.33 5.04 -8.46
N GLU A 2 -6.48 4.41 -8.39
CA GLU A 2 -7.42 4.64 -7.29
C GLU A 2 -6.87 4.04 -5.99
N VAL A 3 -6.96 4.78 -4.88
CA VAL A 3 -6.51 4.33 -3.57
C VAL A 3 -7.68 4.37 -2.60
N LEU A 4 -8.17 3.19 -2.24
CA LEU A 4 -9.23 2.98 -1.27
C LEU A 4 -8.65 2.52 0.08
N PHE A 5 -9.52 2.41 1.09
CA PHE A 5 -9.14 2.01 2.43
C PHE A 5 -10.15 1.01 2.96
N ALA A 6 -9.67 -0.05 3.62
CA ALA A 6 -10.52 -1.11 4.17
C ALA A 6 -11.53 -0.60 5.21
N THR A 7 -11.23 0.50 5.88
CA THR A 7 -12.16 1.11 6.86
C THR A 7 -12.15 2.63 6.79
N ARG A 8 -13.30 3.24 7.12
CA ARG A 8 -13.43 4.70 7.29
C ARG A 8 -12.50 5.26 8.38
N LYS A 9 -12.12 4.45 9.37
CA LYS A 9 -11.19 4.86 10.43
C LYS A 9 -9.78 4.98 9.86
N LEU A 10 -9.35 3.96 9.09
CA LEU A 10 -8.05 3.97 8.42
C LEU A 10 -7.96 5.13 7.43
N GLN A 11 -8.96 5.30 6.58
CA GLN A 11 -9.04 6.42 5.62
C GLN A 11 -8.85 7.78 6.31
N ARG A 12 -9.62 8.06 7.38
CA ARG A 12 -9.54 9.34 8.10
C ARG A 12 -8.16 9.57 8.70
N ARG A 13 -7.56 8.54 9.27
CA ARG A 13 -6.22 8.63 9.87
C ARG A 13 -5.16 8.89 8.81
N LEU A 14 -5.16 8.10 7.74
CA LEU A 14 -4.11 8.14 6.72
C LEU A 14 -4.18 9.37 5.81
N ASN A 15 -5.35 10.00 5.68
CA ASN A 15 -5.53 11.23 4.91
C ASN A 15 -5.35 12.52 5.73
N SER A 16 -4.97 12.43 7.01
CA SER A 16 -4.70 13.61 7.86
C SER A 16 -3.29 13.58 8.40
N MET A 17 -2.44 14.51 7.95
CA MET A 17 -1.06 14.64 8.45
C MET A 17 -1.02 14.87 9.97
N ALA A 18 -1.98 15.60 10.52
CA ALA A 18 -2.08 15.81 11.96
C ALA A 18 -2.38 14.50 12.71
N GLU A 19 -3.32 13.70 12.21
CA GLU A 19 -3.65 12.40 12.80
C GLU A 19 -2.49 11.40 12.66
N LEU A 20 -1.82 11.38 11.49
CA LEU A 20 -0.63 10.56 11.27
C LEU A 20 0.49 10.89 12.27
N ARG A 21 0.80 12.17 12.45
CA ARG A 21 1.82 12.62 13.41
C ARG A 21 1.46 12.25 14.83
N LYS A 22 0.19 12.40 15.21
CA LYS A 22 -0.31 12.03 16.54
C LYS A 22 -0.21 10.52 16.79
N ALA A 23 -0.49 9.70 15.77
CA ALA A 23 -0.49 8.26 15.89
C ALA A 23 0.91 7.63 15.80
N TYR A 24 1.79 8.17 14.95
CA TYR A 24 3.04 7.49 14.58
C TYR A 24 4.31 8.37 14.65
N GLY A 25 4.18 9.64 15.01
CA GLY A 25 5.28 10.61 14.97
C GLY A 25 5.61 11.12 13.56
N ASP A 26 6.43 12.18 13.49
CA ASP A 26 6.70 12.90 12.23
C ASP A 26 7.44 12.07 11.16
N PRO A 27 8.49 11.28 11.48
CA PRO A 27 9.19 10.49 10.47
C PRO A 27 8.28 9.47 9.79
N MET A 28 7.45 8.77 10.57
CA MET A 28 6.50 7.80 10.05
C MET A 28 5.40 8.49 9.24
N ALA A 29 4.82 9.57 9.76
CA ALA A 29 3.76 10.32 9.09
C ALA A 29 4.17 10.77 7.69
N ARG A 30 5.40 11.29 7.55
CA ARG A 30 5.97 11.66 6.25
C ARG A 30 6.13 10.47 5.32
N LYS A 31 6.58 9.32 5.84
CA LYS A 31 6.74 8.11 5.03
C LYS A 31 5.40 7.58 4.52
N ILE A 32 4.39 7.51 5.38
CA ILE A 32 3.06 7.06 4.99
C ILE A 32 2.47 7.98 3.92
N ALA A 33 2.50 9.29 4.15
CA ALA A 33 2.00 10.26 3.17
C ALA A 33 2.74 10.15 1.83
N LEU A 34 4.06 9.94 1.85
CA LEU A 34 4.84 9.70 0.63
C LEU A 34 4.38 8.45 -0.13
N ARG A 35 4.11 7.33 0.55
CA ARG A 35 3.63 6.10 -0.11
C ARG A 35 2.27 6.29 -0.75
N LEU A 36 1.34 6.92 -0.03
CA LEU A 36 0.01 7.21 -0.54
C LEU A 36 0.07 8.15 -1.75
N GLN A 37 0.92 9.18 -1.70
CA GLN A 37 1.14 10.07 -2.84
C GLN A 37 1.70 9.31 -4.06
N GLN A 38 2.67 8.41 -3.84
CA GLN A 38 3.22 7.57 -4.93
C GLN A 38 2.13 6.69 -5.56
N MET A 39 1.28 6.03 -4.75
CA MET A 39 0.16 5.22 -5.23
C MET A 39 -0.84 6.06 -6.03
N SER A 40 -1.26 7.22 -5.51
CA SER A 40 -2.23 8.08 -6.19
C SER A 40 -1.70 8.66 -7.51
N ALA A 41 -0.39 8.93 -7.59
CA ALA A 41 0.26 9.49 -8.79
C ALA A 41 0.58 8.44 -9.87
N ALA A 42 0.73 7.16 -9.51
CA ALA A 42 0.94 6.07 -10.46
C ALA A 42 -0.29 5.84 -11.34
N ARG A 43 -0.13 5.33 -12.57
CA ARG A 43 -1.28 4.91 -13.39
C ARG A 43 -1.75 3.52 -13.01
N HIS A 44 -0.81 2.60 -12.82
CA HIS A 44 -1.03 1.24 -12.37
C HIS A 44 0.06 0.82 -11.38
N LEU A 45 -0.18 -0.27 -10.64
CA LEU A 45 0.72 -0.80 -9.62
C LEU A 45 2.17 -1.01 -10.12
N GLY A 46 2.34 -1.37 -11.41
CA GLY A 46 3.63 -1.55 -12.05
C GLY A 46 4.56 -0.33 -11.99
N ASP A 47 4.00 0.89 -11.95
CA ASP A 47 4.79 2.13 -11.85
C ASP A 47 5.51 2.24 -10.49
N LEU A 48 5.02 1.53 -9.46
CA LEU A 48 5.60 1.55 -8.12
C LEU A 48 6.79 0.59 -7.97
N ARG A 49 6.91 -0.43 -8.82
CA ARG A 49 7.86 -1.55 -8.65
C ARG A 49 9.31 -1.11 -8.51
N ASN A 50 9.69 -0.03 -9.20
CA ASN A 50 11.05 0.50 -9.20
C ASN A 50 11.21 1.73 -8.28
N LEU A 51 10.15 2.16 -7.59
CA LEU A 51 10.24 3.30 -6.67
C LEU A 51 10.82 2.87 -5.31
N PRO A 52 11.44 3.80 -4.57
CA PRO A 52 11.89 3.52 -3.21
C PRO A 52 10.73 3.06 -2.33
N GLY A 53 10.96 2.08 -1.46
CA GLY A 53 9.93 1.49 -0.60
C GLY A 53 9.77 -0.01 -0.72
N ARG A 54 10.60 -0.69 -1.52
CA ARG A 54 10.62 -2.17 -1.61
C ARG A 54 9.21 -2.74 -1.76
N TRP A 55 8.52 -2.31 -2.82
CA TRP A 55 7.18 -2.78 -3.13
C TRP A 55 7.23 -4.27 -3.50
N HIS A 56 6.49 -5.13 -2.80
CA HIS A 56 6.50 -6.58 -3.06
C HIS A 56 5.17 -7.24 -2.72
N GLU A 57 4.87 -8.33 -3.42
CA GLU A 57 3.78 -9.26 -3.08
C GLU A 57 4.13 -10.02 -1.79
N LEU A 58 3.12 -10.29 -0.98
CA LEU A 58 3.19 -11.13 0.20
C LEU A 58 2.81 -12.58 -0.14
N THR A 59 3.19 -13.51 0.73
CA THR A 59 3.02 -14.95 0.55
C THR A 59 2.32 -15.57 1.75
N GLY A 60 1.84 -16.81 1.62
CA GLY A 60 1.14 -17.52 2.70
C GLY A 60 -0.27 -16.97 2.91
N ASP A 61 -0.66 -16.75 4.17
CA ASP A 61 -2.01 -16.26 4.52
C ASP A 61 -2.34 -14.86 3.99
N LEU A 62 -1.30 -14.11 3.58
CA LEU A 62 -1.42 -12.79 2.95
C LEU A 62 -1.19 -12.86 1.43
N GLN A 63 -1.41 -14.01 0.80
CA GLN A 63 -1.41 -14.12 -0.66
C GLN A 63 -2.36 -13.07 -1.25
N ASP A 64 -1.96 -12.46 -2.37
CA ASP A 64 -2.65 -11.33 -3.04
C ASP A 64 -2.62 -9.99 -2.31
N CYS A 65 -1.98 -9.92 -1.14
CA CYS A 65 -1.59 -8.66 -0.54
C CYS A 65 -0.19 -8.24 -0.98
N LEU A 66 0.08 -6.96 -0.81
CA LEU A 66 1.35 -6.31 -1.09
C LEU A 66 1.76 -5.47 0.10
N ALA A 67 3.06 -5.26 0.21
CA ALA A 67 3.66 -4.40 1.22
C ALA A 67 4.67 -3.42 0.62
N CYS A 68 4.82 -2.27 1.28
CA CYS A 68 5.94 -1.37 1.07
C CYS A 68 6.47 -0.82 2.39
N ASP A 69 7.77 -0.55 2.44
CA ASP A 69 8.49 -0.09 3.61
C ASP A 69 8.10 1.34 4.00
N LEU A 70 7.82 1.50 5.30
CA LEU A 70 7.66 2.77 5.99
C LEU A 70 8.93 3.11 6.79
N ALA A 71 8.80 3.79 7.94
CA ALA A 71 9.92 4.07 8.82
C ALA A 71 10.15 2.86 9.76
N GLY A 72 11.41 2.47 10.00
CA GLY A 72 11.71 1.35 10.91
C GLY A 72 11.20 -0.01 10.37
N PRO A 73 10.64 -0.89 11.23
CA PRO A 73 10.18 -2.23 10.84
C PRO A 73 8.79 -2.24 10.17
N TYR A 74 8.14 -1.08 10.08
CA TYR A 74 6.74 -0.99 9.69
C TYR A 74 6.54 -1.06 8.17
N ARG A 75 5.42 -1.66 7.77
CA ARG A 75 5.00 -1.80 6.37
C ARG A 75 3.57 -1.30 6.19
N LEU A 76 3.33 -0.64 5.07
CA LEU A 76 1.98 -0.34 4.60
C LEU A 76 1.49 -1.53 3.81
N ILE A 77 0.39 -2.14 4.25
CA ILE A 77 -0.22 -3.31 3.63
C ILE A 77 -1.42 -2.89 2.79
N PHE A 78 -1.50 -3.42 1.58
CA PHE A 78 -2.58 -3.13 0.65
C PHE A 78 -2.80 -4.31 -0.30
N ARG A 79 -3.90 -4.31 -1.04
CA ARG A 79 -4.23 -5.34 -2.03
C ARG A 79 -4.94 -4.72 -3.23
N PRO A 80 -4.98 -5.39 -4.40
CA PRO A 80 -5.91 -5.00 -5.46
C PRO A 80 -7.34 -4.86 -4.92
N THR A 81 -8.06 -3.85 -5.40
CA THR A 81 -9.43 -3.63 -4.95
C THR A 81 -10.38 -4.69 -5.48
N GLU A 82 -10.18 -5.11 -6.73
CA GLU A 82 -10.97 -6.15 -7.38
C GLU A 82 -10.78 -7.51 -6.71
N GLU A 83 -11.88 -8.28 -6.59
CA GLU A 83 -11.84 -9.64 -6.02
C GLU A 83 -11.11 -10.64 -6.94
N SER A 84 -11.19 -10.44 -8.24
CA SER A 84 -10.49 -11.24 -9.26
C SER A 84 -9.46 -10.38 -9.99
N PRO A 85 -8.34 -10.01 -9.35
CA PRO A 85 -7.38 -9.11 -9.96
C PRO A 85 -6.66 -9.75 -11.14
N PRO A 86 -6.17 -8.95 -12.09
CA PRO A 86 -5.48 -9.45 -13.25
C PRO A 86 -4.24 -10.25 -12.86
N ARG A 87 -4.05 -11.40 -13.51
CA ARG A 87 -2.97 -12.34 -13.24
C ARG A 87 -2.02 -12.41 -14.43
N SER A 88 -0.74 -12.47 -14.12
CA SER A 88 0.29 -12.79 -15.10
C SER A 88 0.23 -14.28 -15.48
N ALA A 89 0.83 -14.64 -16.62
CA ALA A 89 0.94 -16.04 -17.06
C ALA A 89 1.64 -16.97 -16.03
N GLY A 90 2.41 -16.39 -15.08
CA GLY A 90 3.08 -17.11 -14.01
C GLY A 90 2.26 -17.25 -12.72
N GLY A 91 0.99 -16.85 -12.70
CA GLY A 91 0.07 -17.00 -11.56
C GLY A 91 0.14 -15.89 -10.50
N GLY A 92 1.18 -15.04 -10.52
CA GLY A 92 1.26 -13.82 -9.70
C GLY A 92 0.40 -12.68 -10.25
N LEU A 93 0.27 -11.59 -9.51
CA LEU A 93 -0.46 -10.40 -9.98
C LEU A 93 0.19 -9.82 -11.24
N ASP A 94 -0.64 -9.40 -12.20
CA ASP A 94 -0.18 -8.53 -13.28
C ASP A 94 -0.24 -7.08 -12.82
N TRP A 95 0.86 -6.59 -12.28
CA TRP A 95 0.97 -5.23 -11.74
C TRP A 95 0.70 -4.16 -12.80
N SER A 96 0.90 -4.44 -14.09
CA SER A 96 0.67 -3.47 -15.16
C SER A 96 -0.81 -3.24 -15.45
N ALA A 97 -1.68 -4.15 -15.01
CA ALA A 97 -3.12 -4.11 -15.20
C ALA A 97 -3.90 -3.75 -13.92
N VAL A 98 -3.24 -3.64 -12.75
CA VAL A 98 -3.88 -3.20 -11.51
C VAL A 98 -3.92 -1.67 -11.45
N ASP A 99 -5.10 -1.07 -11.55
CA ASP A 99 -5.33 0.38 -11.54
C ASP A 99 -5.96 0.92 -10.24
N SER A 100 -6.36 0.03 -9.35
CA SER A 100 -7.00 0.33 -8.06
C SER A 100 -6.49 -0.59 -6.95
N VAL A 101 -6.21 0.01 -5.78
CA VAL A 101 -5.75 -0.72 -4.59
C VAL A 101 -6.50 -0.27 -3.33
N THR A 102 -6.68 -1.21 -2.41
CA THR A 102 -7.25 -0.97 -1.08
C THR A 102 -6.17 -1.12 -0.02
N VAL A 103 -5.87 -0.03 0.68
CA VAL A 103 -4.99 -0.05 1.86
C VAL A 103 -5.73 -0.74 3.01
N THR A 104 -5.12 -1.80 3.56
CA THR A 104 -5.75 -2.65 4.57
C THR A 104 -5.21 -2.38 5.96
N ASP A 105 -3.90 -2.18 6.10
CA ASP A 105 -3.29 -2.00 7.42
C ASP A 105 -1.90 -1.33 7.39
N ILE A 106 -1.40 -0.99 8.58
CA ILE A 106 0.02 -0.74 8.85
C ILE A 106 0.47 -1.76 9.89
N ASP A 107 1.43 -2.59 9.53
CA ASP A 107 1.89 -3.71 10.35
C ASP A 107 3.38 -3.57 10.71
N ASP A 108 3.78 -4.02 11.90
CA ASP A 108 5.19 -4.23 12.24
C ASP A 108 5.55 -5.69 12.05
N TYR A 109 6.57 -5.95 11.24
CA TYR A 109 7.07 -7.32 11.11
C TYR A 109 8.00 -7.58 12.30
N HIS A 110 7.41 -7.77 13.48
CA HIS A 110 8.09 -8.16 14.71
C HIS A 110 7.39 -9.33 15.41
#